data_AF-A0A6I9ZCG0-F1
#
_entry.id   AF-A0A6I9ZCG0-F1
#
_cell.length_a   1.000
_cell.length_b   1.000
_cell.length_c   1.000
_cell.angle_alpha   90.00
_cell.angle_beta   90.00
_cell.angle_gamma   90.00
#
_symmetry.space_group_name_H-M   'P 1'
#
loop_
_entity.id
_entity.type
_entity.pdbx_description
1 polymer ?
#
loop_
_entity_poly.entity_id
_entity_poly.type
_entity_poly.pdbx_seq_one_letter_code
_entity_poly.pdbx_strand_id
1 'polypeptide(L)'
;MYQDASRWGITLQTYVQLTMLEQHTRPMISPIRMMERSIHSAKHIFVENLYRSGKMPEVDYAVLSEWFDWIQNNTDVSVDLIVYLQTSPEVCYERLKTRCREEEKVIPLEYLEAIHELYEEWLIKRALFEVSCPVLVIGADHDMQKMIEKYEENRDQILNPANRQHCL
;
A
#
# COMPACT_ATOMS: atom_id res chain seq x y z
N MET A 1 12.60 10.60 8.13
CA MET A 1 12.30 9.17 8.40
C MET A 1 13.46 8.28 8.01
N TYR A 2 13.91 8.24 6.76
CA TYR A 2 14.94 7.26 6.35
C TYR A 2 16.29 7.35 7.08
N GLN A 3 16.67 8.52 7.60
CA GLN A 3 17.89 8.70 8.42
C GLN A 3 17.73 8.25 9.89
N ASP A 4 16.53 8.36 10.44
CA ASP A 4 16.22 7.99 11.84
C ASP A 4 14.76 7.56 11.93
N ALA A 5 14.52 6.30 11.59
CA ALA A 5 13.19 5.73 11.56
C ALA A 5 12.61 5.57 12.98
N SER A 6 13.47 5.35 13.98
CA SER A 6 13.05 5.21 15.37
C SER A 6 12.52 6.51 15.96
N ARG A 7 13.13 7.65 15.61
CA ARG A 7 12.66 8.96 16.08
C ARG A 7 11.43 9.47 15.35
N TRP A 8 11.37 9.24 14.03
CA TRP A 8 10.39 9.88 13.13
C TRP A 8 9.31 8.93 12.60
N GLY A 9 9.39 7.63 12.92
CA GLY A 9 8.47 6.61 12.46
C GLY A 9 7.03 6.94 12.81
N ILE A 10 6.73 7.14 14.10
CA ILE A 10 5.39 7.50 14.56
C ILE A 10 4.89 8.81 13.92
N THR A 11 5.69 9.88 13.97
CA THR A 11 5.29 11.19 13.43
C THR A 11 4.91 11.11 11.96
N LEU A 12 5.72 10.42 11.15
CA LEU A 12 5.41 10.25 9.73
C LEU A 12 4.17 9.38 9.53
N GLN A 13 4.07 8.24 10.22
CA GLN A 13 2.96 7.31 10.01
C GLN A 13 1.61 7.89 10.47
N THR A 14 1.57 8.68 11.54
CA THR A 14 0.35 9.42 11.93
C THR A 14 -0.08 10.39 10.82
N TYR A 15 0.86 11.14 10.24
CA TYR A 15 0.54 12.07 9.16
C TYR A 15 0.12 11.36 7.86
N VAL A 16 0.72 10.20 7.57
CA VAL A 16 0.30 9.34 6.45
C VAL A 16 -1.11 8.80 6.69
N GLN A 17 -1.47 8.33 7.88
CA GLN A 17 -2.84 7.90 8.17
C GLN A 17 -3.84 9.03 7.98
N LEU A 18 -3.52 10.25 8.46
CA LEU A 18 -4.37 11.43 8.28
C LEU A 18 -4.61 11.75 6.80
N THR A 19 -3.54 11.85 6.01
CA THR A 19 -3.64 12.20 4.59
C THR A 19 -4.32 11.11 3.75
N MET A 20 -4.12 9.83 4.11
CA MET A 20 -4.86 8.71 3.49
C MET A 20 -6.34 8.75 3.87
N LEU A 21 -6.68 9.07 5.12
CA LEU A 21 -8.07 9.24 5.55
C LEU A 21 -8.76 10.37 4.76
N GLU A 22 -8.09 11.50 4.56
CA GLU A 22 -8.59 12.60 3.73
C GLU A 22 -8.85 12.15 2.28
N GLN A 23 -8.00 11.29 1.71
CA GLN A 23 -8.20 10.74 0.37
C GLN A 23 -9.41 9.80 0.28
N HIS A 24 -9.61 8.96 1.30
CA HIS A 24 -10.77 8.07 1.41
C HIS A 24 -12.07 8.85 1.58
N THR A 25 -12.06 9.88 2.42
CA THR A 25 -13.27 10.66 2.78
C THR A 25 -13.58 11.80 1.82
N ARG A 26 -12.68 12.12 0.89
CA ARG A 26 -12.91 13.18 -0.10
C ARG A 26 -14.27 12.97 -0.81
N PRO A 27 -15.02 14.02 -1.16
CA PRO A 27 -16.24 13.86 -1.96
C PRO A 27 -15.95 13.22 -3.32
N MET A 28 -16.79 12.27 -3.71
CA MET A 28 -16.66 11.60 -5.00
C MET A 28 -17.16 12.51 -6.14
N ILE A 29 -16.30 12.78 -7.12
CA ILE A 29 -16.61 13.65 -8.28
C ILE A 29 -16.82 12.87 -9.58
N SER A 30 -16.50 11.57 -9.58
CA SER A 30 -16.55 10.66 -10.71
C SER A 30 -17.03 9.29 -10.25
N PRO A 31 -17.59 8.43 -11.13
CA PRO A 31 -18.06 7.10 -10.75
C PRO A 31 -16.99 6.21 -10.12
N ILE A 32 -15.72 6.53 -10.35
CA ILE A 32 -14.56 5.79 -9.87
C ILE A 32 -13.57 6.77 -9.28
N ARG A 33 -13.00 6.41 -8.13
CA ARG A 33 -11.87 7.07 -7.51
C ARG A 33 -10.69 6.12 -7.49
N MET A 34 -9.62 6.52 -8.17
CA MET A 34 -8.34 5.83 -8.06
C MET A 34 -7.50 6.50 -6.99
N MET A 35 -6.93 5.71 -6.08
CA MET A 35 -6.05 6.19 -5.02
C MET A 35 -4.68 5.50 -5.18
N GLU A 36 -3.61 6.28 -5.04
CA GLU A 36 -2.27 5.69 -4.90
C GLU A 36 -2.15 5.21 -3.46
N ARG A 37 -2.15 3.89 -3.27
CA ARG A 37 -2.20 3.24 -1.95
C ARG A 37 -3.52 3.52 -1.21
N SER A 38 -3.54 3.19 0.07
CA SER A 38 -4.69 3.33 0.96
C SER A 38 -4.25 3.38 2.42
N ILE A 39 -5.17 3.78 3.30
CA ILE A 39 -4.96 3.69 4.75
C ILE A 39 -4.65 2.25 5.19
N HIS A 40 -5.23 1.25 4.52
CA HIS A 40 -4.96 -0.18 4.75
C HIS A 40 -3.50 -0.52 4.50
N SER A 41 -2.94 -0.12 3.35
CA SER A 41 -1.52 -0.34 3.08
C SER A 41 -0.58 0.46 4.01
N ALA A 42 -1.00 1.64 4.46
CA ALA A 42 -0.23 2.41 5.44
C ALA A 42 -0.08 1.61 6.76
N LYS A 43 -1.17 1.01 7.24
CA LYS A 43 -1.16 0.17 8.44
C LYS A 43 -0.46 -1.18 8.22
N HIS A 44 -0.95 -1.97 7.27
CA HIS A 44 -0.58 -3.39 7.11
C HIS A 44 0.81 -3.59 6.52
N ILE A 45 1.37 -2.58 5.85
CA ILE A 45 2.69 -2.67 5.24
C ILE A 45 3.68 -1.79 5.97
N PHE A 46 3.46 -0.47 6.02
CA PHE A 46 4.51 0.45 6.48
C PHE A 46 4.62 0.50 8.01
N VAL A 47 3.50 0.59 8.72
CA VAL A 47 3.49 0.53 10.19
C VAL A 47 3.94 -0.85 10.66
N GLU A 48 3.42 -1.92 10.04
CA GLU A 48 3.85 -3.30 10.34
C GLU A 48 5.35 -3.51 10.11
N ASN A 49 5.90 -3.05 9.00
CA ASN A 49 7.33 -3.16 8.71
C ASN A 49 8.18 -2.41 9.74
N LEU A 50 7.79 -1.19 10.13
CA LEU A 50 8.50 -0.43 11.15
C LEU A 50 8.51 -1.16 12.48
N TYR A 51 7.40 -1.80 12.85
CA TYR A 51 7.31 -2.61 14.06
C TYR A 51 8.18 -3.88 13.97
N ARG A 52 8.02 -4.70 12.93
CA ARG A 52 8.78 -5.94 12.73
C ARG A 52 10.29 -5.73 12.62
N SER A 53 10.71 -4.59 12.07
CA SER A 53 12.13 -4.23 11.96
C SER A 53 12.72 -3.64 13.25
N GLY A 54 11.96 -3.58 14.35
CA GLY A 54 12.39 -3.01 15.62
C GLY A 54 12.57 -1.49 15.60
N LYS A 55 12.09 -0.82 14.54
CA LYS A 55 12.19 0.64 14.35
C LYS A 55 11.01 1.39 14.94
N MET A 56 9.97 0.71 15.40
CA MET A 56 8.83 1.29 16.09
C MET A 56 8.63 0.59 17.43
N PRO A 57 8.68 1.32 18.56
CA PRO A 57 8.32 0.77 19.87
C PRO A 57 6.90 0.20 19.88
N GLU A 58 6.67 -0.80 20.72
CA GLU A 58 5.36 -1.45 20.87
C GLU A 58 4.25 -0.45 21.23
N VAL A 59 4.54 0.53 22.09
CA VAL A 59 3.58 1.58 22.47
C VAL A 59 3.17 2.44 21.26
N ASP A 60 4.12 2.79 20.39
CA ASP A 60 3.84 3.61 19.20
C ASP A 60 3.02 2.81 18.19
N TYR A 61 3.34 1.52 18.03
CA TYR A 61 2.60 0.59 17.18
C TYR A 61 1.16 0.39 17.69
N ALA A 62 0.97 0.23 19.00
CA ALA A 62 -0.34 0.09 19.62
C ALA A 62 -1.20 1.35 19.39
N VAL A 63 -0.65 2.54 19.63
CA VAL A 63 -1.35 3.81 19.40
C VAL A 63 -1.79 3.96 17.94
N LEU A 64 -0.90 3.68 16.97
CA LEU A 64 -1.24 3.75 15.55
C LEU A 64 -2.26 2.69 15.12
N SER A 65 -2.31 1.56 15.82
CA SER A 65 -3.28 0.49 15.57
C SER A 65 -4.65 0.86 16.11
N GLU A 66 -4.73 1.38 17.34
CA GLU A 66 -5.98 1.87 17.92
C GLU A 66 -6.60 3.01 17.10
N TRP A 67 -5.77 3.95 16.61
CA TRP A 67 -6.22 4.99 15.70
C TRP A 67 -6.79 4.42 14.40
N PHE A 68 -6.10 3.45 13.79
CA PHE A 68 -6.56 2.80 12.58
C PHE A 68 -7.90 2.06 12.79
N ASP A 69 -8.04 1.33 13.89
CA ASP A 69 -9.27 0.62 14.24
C ASP A 69 -10.41 1.60 14.52
N TRP A 70 -10.14 2.72 15.19
CA TRP A 70 -11.13 3.76 15.38
C TRP A 70 -11.59 4.34 14.04
N ILE A 71 -10.66 4.63 13.12
CA ILE A 71 -10.99 5.15 11.78
C ILE A 71 -11.88 4.17 11.02
N GLN A 72 -11.51 2.89 10.96
CA GLN A 72 -12.30 1.87 10.26
C GLN A 72 -13.72 1.73 10.82
N ASN A 73 -13.88 1.85 12.13
CA ASN A 73 -15.19 1.71 12.79
C ASN A 73 -16.07 2.97 12.70
N ASN A 74 -15.47 4.14 12.47
CA ASN A 74 -16.19 5.43 12.52
C ASN A 74 -16.23 6.17 11.19
N THR A 75 -15.53 5.69 10.16
CA THR A 75 -15.44 6.35 8.86
C THR A 75 -15.42 5.33 7.73
N ASP A 76 -16.13 5.63 6.64
CA ASP A 76 -16.09 4.80 5.45
C ASP A 76 -14.75 4.94 4.73
N VAL A 77 -13.90 3.94 4.93
CA VAL A 77 -12.60 3.75 4.26
C VAL A 77 -12.58 2.44 3.45
N SER A 78 -13.77 1.97 3.05
CA SER A 78 -13.92 0.76 2.26
C SER A 78 -13.35 0.95 0.84
N VAL A 79 -12.93 -0.16 0.24
CA VAL A 79 -12.36 -0.18 -1.11
C VAL A 79 -13.03 -1.31 -1.89
N ASP A 80 -13.43 -1.05 -3.13
CA ASP A 80 -14.14 -2.03 -3.97
C ASP A 80 -13.20 -2.99 -4.71
N LEU A 81 -11.94 -2.60 -4.94
CA LEU A 81 -10.92 -3.36 -5.66
C LEU A 81 -9.52 -2.87 -5.27
N ILE A 82 -8.62 -3.81 -4.95
CA ILE A 82 -7.19 -3.53 -4.85
C ILE A 82 -6.51 -3.96 -6.15
N VAL A 83 -5.78 -3.03 -6.78
CA VAL A 83 -4.89 -3.36 -7.91
C VAL A 83 -3.48 -3.46 -7.38
N TYR A 84 -2.93 -4.67 -7.35
CA TYR A 84 -1.58 -4.93 -6.86
C TYR A 84 -0.60 -5.04 -8.02
N LEU A 85 0.25 -4.02 -8.17
CA LEU A 85 1.36 -3.99 -9.12
C LEU A 85 2.54 -4.77 -8.55
N GLN A 86 2.53 -6.09 -8.74
CA GLN A 86 3.53 -7.00 -8.17
C GLN A 86 4.85 -6.89 -8.95
N THR A 87 5.92 -6.47 -8.29
CA THR A 87 7.26 -6.33 -8.87
C THR A 87 8.27 -6.96 -7.93
N SER A 88 9.28 -7.63 -8.49
CA SER A 88 10.41 -8.17 -7.74
C SER A 88 11.19 -7.06 -6.99
N PRO A 89 11.72 -7.34 -5.78
CA PRO A 89 12.53 -6.37 -5.02
C PRO A 89 13.70 -5.80 -5.82
N GLU A 90 14.36 -6.62 -6.63
CA GLU A 90 15.52 -6.24 -7.45
C GLU A 90 15.14 -5.23 -8.52
N VAL A 91 14.04 -5.47 -9.26
CA VAL A 91 13.54 -4.53 -10.26
C VAL A 91 13.08 -3.22 -9.60
N CYS A 92 12.42 -3.30 -8.44
CA CYS A 92 12.08 -2.13 -7.63
C CYS A 92 13.33 -1.33 -7.22
N TYR A 93 14.40 -2.02 -6.81
CA TYR A 93 15.66 -1.40 -6.39
C TYR A 93 16.36 -0.69 -7.54
N GLU A 94 16.42 -1.30 -8.72
CA GLU A 94 17.00 -0.66 -9.91
C GLU A 94 16.17 0.56 -10.37
N ARG A 95 14.85 0.50 -10.28
CA ARG A 95 13.96 1.64 -10.55
C ARG A 95 14.16 2.78 -9.54
N LEU A 96 14.34 2.44 -8.27
CA LEU A 96 14.63 3.40 -7.20
C LEU A 96 15.94 4.12 -7.47
N LYS A 97 17.01 3.39 -7.80
CA LYS A 97 18.30 3.99 -8.21
C LYS A 97 18.15 4.90 -9.41
N THR A 98 17.44 4.45 -10.45
CA THR A 98 17.23 5.24 -11.68
C THR A 98 16.48 6.55 -11.40
N ARG A 99 15.54 6.54 -10.45
CA ARG A 99 14.77 7.74 -10.06
C ARG A 99 15.60 8.80 -9.33
N CYS A 100 16.72 8.42 -8.73
CA CYS A 100 17.70 9.32 -8.12
C CYS A 100 17.13 10.33 -7.09
N ARG A 101 16.11 9.96 -6.31
CA ARG A 101 15.62 10.80 -5.21
C ARG A 101 16.59 10.75 -4.04
N GLU A 102 17.01 11.91 -3.53
CA GLU A 102 18.00 12.02 -2.46
C GLU A 102 17.57 11.27 -1.19
N GLU A 103 16.28 11.34 -0.85
CA GLU A 103 15.73 10.72 0.36
C GLU A 103 15.73 9.18 0.30
N GLU A 104 15.79 8.62 -0.92
CA GLU A 104 15.66 7.18 -1.17
C GLU A 104 17.01 6.49 -1.34
N LYS A 105 18.11 7.22 -1.53
CA LYS A 105 19.46 6.66 -1.72
C LYS A 105 19.94 5.75 -0.58
N VAL A 106 19.39 5.94 0.62
CA VAL A 106 19.73 5.18 1.82
C VAL A 106 18.88 3.92 1.99
N ILE A 107 17.92 3.66 1.10
CA ILE A 107 17.03 2.51 1.19
C ILE A 107 17.78 1.26 0.70
N PRO A 108 18.00 0.26 1.58
CA PRO A 108 18.70 -0.97 1.21
C PRO A 108 17.75 -1.96 0.51
N LEU A 109 18.28 -2.93 -0.24
CA LEU A 109 17.47 -3.93 -0.94
C LEU A 109 16.64 -4.76 0.05
N GLU A 110 17.21 -5.07 1.20
CA GLU A 110 16.58 -5.84 2.29
C GLU A 110 15.31 -5.16 2.81
N TYR A 111 15.25 -3.82 2.75
CA TYR A 111 14.02 -3.09 3.08
C TYR A 111 12.93 -3.33 2.03
N LEU A 112 13.28 -3.37 0.75
CA LEU A 112 12.33 -3.63 -0.34
C LEU A 112 11.85 -5.08 -0.32
N GLU A 113 12.73 -6.03 0.01
CA GLU A 113 12.38 -7.44 0.24
C GLU A 113 11.38 -7.58 1.38
N ALA A 114 11.62 -6.92 2.52
CA ALA A 114 10.70 -6.94 3.66
C ALA A 114 9.32 -6.35 3.31
N ILE A 115 9.29 -5.25 2.57
CA ILE A 115 8.03 -4.65 2.10
C ILE A 115 7.32 -5.57 1.10
N HIS A 116 8.06 -6.20 0.19
CA HIS A 116 7.51 -7.17 -0.77
C HIS A 116 6.84 -8.34 -0.06
N GLU A 117 7.53 -8.98 0.89
CA GLU A 117 6.97 -10.10 1.64
C GLU A 117 5.71 -9.73 2.42
N LEU A 118 5.63 -8.51 3.00
CA LEU A 118 4.41 -8.05 3.65
C LEU A 118 3.23 -7.92 2.68
N TYR A 119 3.47 -7.45 1.45
CA TYR A 119 2.42 -7.42 0.43
C TYR A 119 2.02 -8.82 -0.02
N GLU A 120 2.98 -9.74 -0.19
CA GLU A 120 2.69 -11.14 -0.54
C GLU A 120 1.89 -11.84 0.57
N GLU A 121 2.27 -11.64 1.83
CA GLU A 121 1.58 -12.18 3.00
C GLU A 121 0.16 -11.63 3.15
N TRP A 122 -0.05 -10.36 2.82
CA TRP A 122 -1.36 -9.71 2.89
C TRP A 122 -2.25 -10.04 1.69
N LEU A 123 -1.81 -9.72 0.47
CA LEU A 123 -2.67 -9.70 -0.72
C LEU A 123 -2.73 -11.04 -1.46
N ILE A 124 -1.68 -11.87 -1.36
CA ILE A 124 -1.60 -13.16 -2.07
C ILE A 124 -1.93 -14.31 -1.13
N LYS A 125 -1.14 -14.47 -0.05
CA LYS A 125 -1.28 -15.56 0.92
C LYS A 125 -2.49 -15.38 1.84
N ARG A 126 -2.96 -14.12 2.01
CA ARG A 126 -4.07 -13.73 2.91
C ARG A 126 -3.89 -14.27 4.34
N ALA A 127 -2.65 -14.24 4.82
CA ALA A 127 -2.25 -14.93 6.05
C ALA A 127 -2.14 -13.99 7.26
N LEU A 128 -1.87 -12.69 7.03
CA LEU A 128 -1.63 -11.74 8.12
C LEU A 128 -2.83 -10.87 8.47
N PHE A 129 -3.51 -10.34 7.45
CA PHE A 129 -4.56 -9.35 7.60
C PHE A 129 -5.70 -9.68 6.66
N GLU A 130 -6.92 -9.33 7.07
CA GLU A 130 -8.10 -9.56 6.26
C GLU A 130 -8.05 -8.69 4.99
N VAL A 131 -8.53 -9.26 3.89
CA VAL A 131 -8.67 -8.55 2.62
C VAL A 131 -10.16 -8.49 2.30
N SER A 132 -10.75 -7.32 2.46
CA SER A 132 -12.20 -7.11 2.37
C SER A 132 -12.74 -6.98 0.94
N CYS A 133 -11.87 -6.96 -0.08
CA CYS A 133 -12.26 -6.80 -1.47
C CYS A 133 -11.42 -7.66 -2.43
N PRO A 134 -11.86 -7.83 -3.70
CA PRO A 134 -11.07 -8.51 -4.71
C PRO A 134 -9.70 -7.85 -4.90
N VAL A 135 -8.71 -8.68 -5.23
CA VAL A 135 -7.34 -8.24 -5.57
C VAL A 135 -7.05 -8.61 -7.01
N LEU A 136 -6.76 -7.62 -7.84
CA LEU A 136 -6.26 -7.78 -9.20
C LEU A 136 -4.74 -7.66 -9.19
N VAL A 137 -4.06 -8.78 -9.44
CA VAL A 137 -2.59 -8.84 -9.47
C VAL A 137 -2.08 -8.62 -10.89
N ILE A 138 -1.22 -7.62 -11.07
CA ILE A 138 -0.60 -7.31 -12.36
C ILE A 138 0.92 -7.38 -12.18
N GLY A 139 1.55 -8.36 -12.82
CA GLY A 139 3.01 -8.48 -12.83
C GLY A 139 3.63 -7.26 -13.52
N ALA A 140 4.46 -6.52 -12.79
CA ALA A 140 4.91 -5.19 -13.12
C ALA A 140 6.44 -5.07 -13.24
N ASP A 141 7.15 -6.18 -13.48
CA ASP A 141 8.60 -6.19 -13.78
C ASP A 141 8.97 -5.63 -15.17
N HIS A 142 7.97 -5.32 -16.02
CA HIS A 142 8.20 -4.88 -17.39
C HIS A 142 8.41 -3.36 -17.52
N ASP A 143 8.85 -2.91 -18.71
CA ASP A 143 8.94 -1.49 -19.02
C ASP A 143 7.58 -0.79 -19.14
N MET A 144 7.60 0.53 -19.27
CA MET A 144 6.39 1.35 -19.32
C MET A 144 5.48 1.02 -20.51
N GLN A 145 6.05 0.66 -21.66
CA GLN A 145 5.25 0.33 -22.85
C GLN A 145 4.44 -0.95 -22.60
N LYS A 146 5.08 -1.98 -22.07
CA LYS A 146 4.40 -3.22 -21.70
C LYS A 146 3.41 -3.02 -20.57
N MET A 147 3.69 -2.13 -19.61
CA MET A 147 2.76 -1.79 -18.54
C MET A 147 1.49 -1.10 -19.06
N ILE A 148 1.58 -0.28 -20.11
CA ILE A 148 0.41 0.31 -20.77
C ILE A 148 -0.44 -0.79 -21.42
N GLU A 149 0.17 -1.75 -22.10
CA GLU A 149 -0.55 -2.90 -22.67
C GLU A 149 -1.31 -3.69 -21.58
N LYS A 150 -0.63 -4.01 -20.47
CA LYS A 150 -1.26 -4.70 -19.34
C LYS A 150 -2.39 -3.90 -18.71
N TYR A 151 -2.26 -2.57 -18.64
CA TYR A 151 -3.34 -1.71 -18.18
C TYR A 151 -4.55 -1.81 -19.11
N GLU A 152 -4.36 -1.72 -20.43
CA GLU A 152 -5.45 -1.83 -21.40
C GLU A 152 -6.14 -3.20 -21.35
N GLU A 153 -5.39 -4.29 -21.22
CA GLU A 153 -5.92 -5.65 -21.04
C GLU A 153 -6.82 -5.78 -19.80
N ASN A 154 -6.54 -5.01 -18.75
CA ASN A 154 -7.25 -5.05 -17.48
C ASN A 154 -8.21 -3.87 -17.27
N ARG A 155 -8.30 -2.96 -18.24
CA ARG A 155 -8.99 -1.68 -18.11
C ARG A 155 -10.44 -1.84 -17.66
N ASP A 156 -11.15 -2.81 -18.24
CA ASP A 156 -12.55 -3.04 -17.90
C ASP A 156 -12.72 -3.60 -16.48
N GLN A 157 -11.79 -4.41 -15.96
CA GLN A 157 -11.86 -4.88 -14.58
C GLN A 157 -11.58 -3.74 -13.58
N ILE A 158 -10.61 -2.87 -13.93
CA ILE A 158 -10.23 -1.72 -13.11
C ILE A 158 -11.35 -0.67 -13.11
N LEU A 159 -11.97 -0.42 -14.26
CA LEU A 159 -12.90 0.69 -14.48
C LEU A 159 -14.39 0.30 -14.56
N ASN A 160 -14.76 -0.97 -14.44
CA ASN A 160 -16.18 -1.37 -14.47
C ASN A 160 -16.64 -2.02 -13.16
N PRO A 161 -17.36 -1.28 -12.30
CA PRO A 161 -17.90 -1.80 -11.04
C PRO A 161 -18.91 -2.95 -11.23
N ALA A 162 -19.61 -3.00 -12.38
CA ALA A 162 -20.67 -3.99 -12.63
C ALA A 162 -20.16 -5.43 -12.70
N ASN A 163 -18.88 -5.64 -13.05
CA ASN A 163 -18.27 -6.97 -13.16
C ASN A 163 -17.89 -7.56 -11.79
N ARG A 164 -18.05 -6.83 -10.69
CA ARG A 164 -17.59 -7.24 -9.33
C ARG A 164 -18.63 -8.02 -8.52
N GLN A 165 -19.88 -8.12 -8.99
CA GLN A 165 -20.97 -8.85 -8.30
C GLN A 165 -20.95 -10.39 -8.52
N HIS A 166 -20.02 -10.93 -9.32
CA HIS A 166 -19.98 -12.36 -9.65
C HIS A 166 -18.91 -13.20 -8.94
N CYS A 167 -18.18 -12.63 -7.97
CA CYS A 167 -17.11 -13.34 -7.25
C CYS A 167 -17.25 -13.31 -5.72
N LEU A 168 -18.47 -13.44 -5.20
CA LEU A 168 -18.73 -13.78 -3.79
C LEU A 168 -19.42 -15.14 -3.71
#